data_AF-A0A9R1M7L7-F1
#
_entry.id   AF-A0A9R1M7L7-F1
#
_cell.length_a   1.000
_cell.length_b   1.000
_cell.length_c   1.000
_cell.angle_alpha   90.00
_cell.angle_beta   90.00
_cell.angle_gamma   90.00
#
_symmetry.space_group_name_H-M   'P 1'
#
loop_
_entity.id
_entity.type
_entity.pdbx_description
1 polymer ?
#
loop_
_entity_poly.entity_id
_entity_poly.type
_entity_poly.pdbx_seq_one_letter_code
_entity_poly.pdbx_strand_id
1 'polypeptide(L)'
;MHRHTEKKREAESQLATPLAQGQRKLDRPPMKSFLVSSGDEEEGAALVPPQEDGGKAADPAVERLSPSSPSTTKPWWKTSLLSPTKGAVGLVIGGLVLLALLAGAKWIDLDASFLRGNGTGTGSTSRRWRHPPRRQRSSPPVPIPFSCGNGTSSSSTPLCRHPRGGMPPPAASPSPAAPERPVPPPPSCPDYFRHIHSDLAPWREKGISREAVERGQPNAAFRLTVVSGRAYVETYHRVFQTRDLFTEWGIAQLLARYPGRVPDLDLMFNCEDMPELRAADYPDTSAAPPLFRYCKDGTSLEVLFPDWSFWGWPEVNIRPWGPLMKEIAKENARLPWPDREPYAFWKGNPDVSDARRDLFRCSNDSAAGKDWNARLFALDWGAANRNGFKGSNLAEQCRYRYKIYVQGRSWSVSEKYILACDSPMLAIDTPFEDFFSRGLVAGRHYWPIDPRDKCRAVKFAVDWGNAHPALAQRMGKEGSGFAREEMSMDYVYDYMLHVLTQYAALLRYKPTVPENAVELCPESMACSAQGRDREFMMESREMYVAGYEPCTLPPPFTAEEEREMAAREEDVRRKVVKMEGR
;
A
#
# COMPACT_ATOMS: atom_id res chain seq x y z
N MET A 1 -66.96 5.62 -8.45
CA MET A 1 -68.20 5.16 -9.12
C MET A 1 -67.87 4.76 -10.56
N HIS A 2 -68.56 3.74 -11.08
CA HIS A 2 -68.83 3.41 -12.50
C HIS A 2 -67.91 3.86 -13.67
N ARG A 3 -67.57 2.86 -14.54
CA ARG A 3 -67.49 2.90 -16.04
C ARG A 3 -66.33 3.71 -16.66
N HIS A 4 -65.82 3.48 -17.88
CA HIS A 4 -65.96 2.49 -19.00
C HIS A 4 -64.68 2.65 -19.87
N THR A 5 -64.18 1.82 -20.80
CA THR A 5 -64.40 0.45 -21.39
C THR A 5 -63.07 0.11 -22.12
N GLU A 6 -62.48 -1.09 -22.14
CA GLU A 6 -62.94 -2.43 -22.60
C GLU A 6 -62.86 -2.66 -24.13
N LYS A 7 -62.45 -3.90 -24.53
CA LYS A 7 -62.36 -4.53 -25.88
C LYS A 7 -61.03 -4.30 -26.62
N LYS A 8 -60.43 -5.29 -27.31
CA LYS A 8 -60.78 -6.70 -27.63
C LYS A 8 -59.44 -7.48 -27.86
N ARG A 9 -59.18 -8.79 -27.60
CA ARG A 9 -59.91 -10.07 -27.81
C ARG A 9 -60.24 -10.31 -29.31
N GLU A 10 -60.01 -11.44 -29.98
CA GLU A 10 -59.79 -12.89 -29.68
C GLU A 10 -59.02 -13.53 -30.89
N ALA A 11 -58.36 -14.71 -30.89
CA ALA A 11 -58.03 -15.76 -29.90
C ALA A 11 -56.80 -16.62 -30.37
N GLU A 12 -56.80 -17.94 -30.12
CA GLU A 12 -55.73 -18.96 -30.33
C GLU A 12 -55.84 -19.67 -31.72
N SER A 13 -55.11 -20.73 -32.15
CA SER A 13 -54.45 -21.87 -31.45
C SER A 13 -53.51 -22.71 -32.35
N GLN A 14 -52.49 -23.36 -31.74
CA GLN A 14 -51.80 -24.66 -32.04
C GLN A 14 -51.47 -25.06 -33.52
N LEU A 15 -50.32 -25.66 -33.89
CA LEU A 15 -49.72 -26.93 -33.40
C LEU A 15 -48.30 -27.21 -33.99
N ALA A 16 -47.56 -28.16 -33.38
CA ALA A 16 -46.48 -29.02 -33.93
C ALA A 16 -45.12 -28.45 -34.45
N THR A 17 -44.04 -28.86 -33.78
CA THR A 17 -42.63 -29.03 -34.29
C THR A 17 -42.49 -30.40 -35.01
N PRO A 18 -41.39 -30.78 -35.75
CA PRO A 18 -39.97 -30.54 -35.41
C PRO A 18 -38.96 -30.36 -36.60
N LEU A 19 -37.66 -30.39 -36.23
CA LEU A 19 -36.43 -30.73 -37.00
C LEU A 19 -35.61 -29.65 -37.78
N ALA A 20 -34.37 -29.51 -37.28
CA ALA A 20 -33.08 -29.53 -37.99
C ALA A 20 -32.47 -28.28 -38.69
N GLN A 21 -31.29 -27.91 -38.18
CA GLN A 21 -30.07 -27.40 -38.85
C GLN A 21 -30.12 -26.09 -39.68
N GLY A 22 -29.22 -25.15 -39.35
CA GLY A 22 -28.94 -23.97 -40.16
C GLY A 22 -28.09 -22.90 -39.47
N GLN A 23 -26.77 -23.08 -39.40
CA GLN A 23 -25.87 -22.04 -38.88
C GLN A 23 -25.85 -20.81 -39.80
N ARG A 24 -25.99 -19.61 -39.21
CA ARG A 24 -25.48 -18.36 -39.78
C ARG A 24 -24.83 -17.54 -38.68
N LYS A 25 -23.58 -17.10 -38.91
CA LYS A 25 -22.94 -16.05 -38.11
C LYS A 25 -23.68 -14.74 -38.33
N LEU A 26 -23.71 -13.88 -37.31
CA LEU A 26 -23.85 -12.44 -37.48
C LEU A 26 -22.61 -11.79 -36.87
N ASP A 27 -21.73 -11.28 -37.72
CA ASP A 27 -20.49 -10.65 -37.27
C ASP A 27 -20.78 -9.28 -36.63
N ARG A 28 -20.11 -8.98 -35.51
CA ARG A 28 -20.05 -7.63 -34.93
C ARG A 28 -18.66 -7.04 -35.21
N PRO A 29 -18.54 -5.76 -35.59
CA PRO A 29 -17.24 -5.15 -35.88
C PRO A 29 -16.40 -4.98 -34.60
N PRO A 30 -15.07 -5.13 -34.69
CA PRO A 30 -14.19 -4.99 -33.52
C PRO A 30 -14.06 -3.54 -33.06
N MET A 31 -14.04 -3.32 -31.74
CA MET A 31 -13.55 -2.07 -31.18
C MET A 31 -12.05 -1.92 -31.44
N LYS A 32 -11.60 -0.71 -31.79
CA LYS A 32 -10.18 -0.43 -32.03
C LYS A 32 -9.40 -0.41 -30.71
N SER A 33 -8.52 -1.38 -30.53
CA SER A 33 -7.44 -1.29 -29.54
C SER A 33 -6.39 -0.27 -30.03
N PHE A 34 -6.00 0.66 -29.16
CA PHE A 34 -4.81 1.48 -29.39
C PHE A 34 -3.56 0.71 -28.95
N LEU A 35 -3.10 -0.18 -29.83
CA LEU A 35 -1.77 -0.78 -29.70
C LEU A 35 -0.71 0.29 -29.97
N VAL A 36 0.11 0.59 -28.97
CA VAL A 36 1.41 1.22 -29.20
C VAL A 36 2.34 0.11 -29.71
N SER A 37 2.85 0.25 -30.93
CA SER A 37 3.71 -0.77 -31.53
C SER A 37 5.01 -0.88 -30.73
N SER A 38 5.31 -2.07 -30.23
CA SER A 38 6.68 -2.56 -30.27
C SER A 38 7.06 -2.74 -31.74
N GLY A 39 8.28 -2.32 -32.11
CA GLY A 39 8.87 -2.63 -33.40
C GLY A 39 9.95 -3.69 -33.16
N ASP A 40 9.81 -4.85 -33.80
CA ASP A 40 10.86 -5.84 -33.87
C ASP A 40 11.78 -5.49 -35.05
N GLU A 41 13.09 -5.36 -34.80
CA GLU A 41 14.13 -5.54 -35.81
C GLU A 41 15.19 -6.48 -35.22
N GLU A 42 15.24 -7.71 -35.75
CA GLU A 42 16.27 -8.70 -35.46
C GLU A 42 17.05 -8.97 -36.74
N GLU A 43 18.29 -8.47 -36.82
CA GLU A 43 19.31 -9.08 -37.67
C GLU A 43 20.70 -8.92 -37.01
N GLY A 44 21.55 -9.93 -37.15
CA GLY A 44 22.76 -10.08 -36.33
C GLY A 44 24.07 -10.02 -37.12
N ALA A 45 25.16 -9.73 -36.41
CA ALA A 45 26.53 -9.93 -36.88
C ALA A 45 27.42 -10.37 -35.71
N ALA A 46 28.53 -11.04 -35.99
CA ALA A 46 29.33 -11.74 -34.97
C ALA A 46 30.85 -11.44 -35.08
N LEU A 47 31.54 -11.72 -33.97
CA LEU A 47 32.98 -11.98 -33.83
C LEU A 47 34.01 -10.83 -33.96
N VAL A 48 34.72 -10.63 -32.84
CA VAL A 48 36.18 -10.44 -32.71
C VAL A 48 36.77 -9.01 -32.94
N PRO A 49 37.77 -8.56 -32.14
CA PRO A 49 38.27 -7.17 -32.11
C PRO A 49 39.69 -7.02 -32.72
N PRO A 50 40.30 -5.83 -32.59
CA PRO A 50 41.74 -5.74 -32.30
C PRO A 50 42.07 -4.92 -31.03
N GLN A 51 43.37 -4.87 -30.72
CA GLN A 51 44.00 -4.38 -29.48
C GLN A 51 44.97 -3.22 -29.77
N GLU A 52 45.45 -2.52 -28.73
CA GLU A 52 46.57 -1.54 -28.75
C GLU A 52 46.35 -0.24 -29.57
N ASP A 53 47.00 0.90 -29.28
CA ASP A 53 47.96 1.32 -28.24
C ASP A 53 47.44 2.63 -27.58
N GLY A 54 47.93 3.23 -26.50
CA GLY A 54 49.24 3.16 -25.83
C GLY A 54 49.76 4.59 -25.59
N GLY A 55 49.58 5.18 -24.40
CA GLY A 55 49.87 6.61 -24.18
C GLY A 55 50.04 7.03 -22.71
N LYS A 56 51.16 7.68 -22.38
CA LYS A 56 51.63 7.93 -21.01
C LYS A 56 50.98 9.13 -20.31
N ALA A 57 50.93 8.99 -18.98
CA ALA A 57 50.59 9.99 -17.96
C ALA A 57 51.33 11.35 -18.05
N ALA A 58 50.67 12.39 -17.53
CA ALA A 58 51.26 13.38 -16.63
C ALA A 58 50.18 14.22 -15.88
N ASP A 59 50.13 14.09 -14.56
CA ASP A 59 49.85 15.22 -13.64
C ASP A 59 51.12 16.10 -13.60
N PRO A 60 51.09 17.44 -13.34
CA PRO A 60 50.41 17.98 -12.15
C PRO A 60 49.81 19.40 -12.27
N ALA A 61 49.08 19.84 -11.24
CA ALA A 61 49.50 20.94 -10.35
C ALA A 61 48.37 21.42 -9.42
N VAL A 62 48.58 21.37 -8.11
CA VAL A 62 47.77 22.08 -7.12
C VAL A 62 48.55 23.31 -6.65
N GLU A 63 47.97 24.50 -6.80
CA GLU A 63 48.49 25.70 -6.12
C GLU A 63 47.38 26.35 -5.28
N ARG A 64 47.63 26.46 -3.97
CA ARG A 64 46.81 27.23 -3.03
C ARG A 64 47.56 28.51 -2.69
N LEU A 65 46.95 29.67 -2.88
CA LEU A 65 47.44 30.92 -2.30
C LEU A 65 46.32 31.69 -1.61
N SER A 66 46.62 32.14 -0.40
CA SER A 66 45.81 32.95 0.53
C SER A 66 46.73 33.44 1.65
N PRO A 67 46.41 34.54 2.34
CA PRO A 67 45.85 35.79 1.83
C PRO A 67 46.75 37.00 2.22
N SER A 68 46.50 38.18 1.65
CA SER A 68 47.21 39.41 2.06
C SER A 68 46.27 40.60 2.29
N SER A 69 46.23 41.07 3.52
CA SER A 69 45.80 42.41 3.95
C SER A 69 46.81 42.84 5.02
N PRO A 70 47.22 44.13 5.08
CA PRO A 70 46.38 45.10 5.79
C PRO A 70 46.48 46.57 5.33
N SER A 71 45.43 47.36 5.60
CA SER A 71 45.58 48.80 5.88
C SER A 71 44.42 49.32 6.72
N THR A 72 44.71 49.93 7.86
CA THR A 72 43.72 50.53 8.78
C THR A 72 43.56 52.03 8.61
N THR A 73 42.32 52.52 8.65
CA THR A 73 42.01 53.93 8.99
C THR A 73 40.88 53.99 10.01
N LYS A 74 40.93 54.96 10.94
CA LYS A 74 40.01 55.11 12.08
C LYS A 74 38.83 56.06 11.77
N PRO A 75 37.71 55.96 12.51
CA PRO A 75 36.51 56.76 12.24
C PRO A 75 36.64 58.22 12.68
N TRP A 76 35.86 59.09 12.04
CA TRP A 76 35.63 60.47 12.47
C TRP A 76 34.15 60.68 12.82
N TRP A 77 33.87 61.76 13.53
CA TRP A 77 32.68 61.94 14.37
C TRP A 77 32.05 63.30 14.10
N LYS A 78 30.72 63.33 13.93
CA LYS A 78 29.93 64.56 14.07
C LYS A 78 28.48 64.26 14.43
N THR A 79 28.11 64.66 15.63
CA THR A 79 26.71 64.79 16.08
C THR A 79 26.12 66.09 15.57
N SER A 80 24.84 66.06 15.17
CA SER A 80 23.97 67.25 15.15
C SER A 80 22.62 66.85 15.74
N LEU A 81 22.26 67.45 16.88
CA LEU A 81 20.89 67.39 17.39
C LEU A 81 20.03 68.45 16.68
N LEU A 82 18.79 68.11 16.36
CA LEU A 82 17.69 69.06 16.25
C LEU A 82 16.44 68.45 16.90
N SER A 83 15.63 69.30 17.52
CA SER A 83 14.60 68.92 18.51
C SER A 83 13.23 68.56 17.90
N PRO A 84 12.33 67.92 18.68
CA PRO A 84 11.20 67.17 18.14
C PRO A 84 9.91 67.98 17.92
N THR A 85 9.13 67.60 16.91
CA THR A 85 7.66 67.73 16.87
C THR A 85 7.04 66.51 16.18
N LYS A 86 5.71 66.35 16.23
CA LYS A 86 4.91 65.29 15.56
C LYS A 86 5.01 63.86 16.14
N GLY A 87 5.33 63.73 17.43
CA GLY A 87 5.14 62.51 18.21
C GLY A 87 3.65 62.19 18.45
N ALA A 88 2.94 61.73 17.41
CA ALA A 88 1.57 61.22 17.50
C ALA A 88 1.27 60.21 16.38
N VAL A 89 1.40 60.64 15.11
CA VAL A 89 1.03 59.84 13.93
C VAL A 89 1.88 58.56 13.82
N GLY A 90 3.18 58.63 14.09
CA GLY A 90 4.07 57.47 14.06
C GLY A 90 3.73 56.40 15.11
N LEU A 91 3.20 56.79 16.28
CA LEU A 91 2.74 55.86 17.32
C LEU A 91 1.40 55.21 16.95
N VAL A 92 0.49 55.93 16.28
CA VAL A 92 -0.76 55.36 15.76
C VAL A 92 -0.47 54.38 14.61
N ILE A 93 0.39 54.74 13.65
CA ILE A 93 0.76 53.83 12.55
C ILE A 93 1.54 52.63 13.07
N GLY A 94 2.55 52.84 13.93
CA GLY A 94 3.30 51.74 14.55
C GLY A 94 2.41 50.83 15.40
N GLY A 95 1.48 51.40 16.16
CA GLY A 95 0.48 50.67 16.95
C GLY A 95 -0.52 49.90 16.09
N LEU A 96 -0.97 50.45 14.96
CA LEU A 96 -1.83 49.77 14.00
C LEU A 96 -1.10 48.66 13.24
N VAL A 97 0.17 48.84 12.89
CA VAL A 97 1.01 47.76 12.31
C VAL A 97 1.26 46.67 13.35
N LEU A 98 1.55 47.01 14.60
CA LEU A 98 1.70 46.02 15.66
C LEU A 98 0.38 45.30 15.97
N LEU A 99 -0.76 45.99 15.96
CA LEU A 99 -2.08 45.39 16.09
C LEU A 99 -2.46 44.54 14.86
N ALA A 100 -2.06 44.91 13.65
CA ALA A 100 -2.24 44.09 12.45
C ALA A 100 -1.35 42.85 12.46
N LEU A 101 -0.13 42.93 13.00
CA LEU A 101 0.76 41.79 13.20
C LEU A 101 0.29 40.88 14.35
N LEU A 102 -0.23 41.44 15.45
CA LEU A 102 -0.78 40.67 16.57
C LEU A 102 -2.17 40.08 16.27
N ALA A 103 -2.98 40.76 15.46
CA ALA A 103 -4.20 40.20 14.88
C ALA A 103 -3.83 39.12 13.85
N GLY A 104 -2.91 39.39 12.93
CA GLY A 104 -2.41 38.41 11.96
C GLY A 104 -1.90 37.14 12.64
N ALA A 105 -1.07 37.26 13.68
CA ALA A 105 -0.62 36.13 14.49
C ALA A 105 -1.79 35.38 15.17
N LYS A 106 -2.79 36.09 15.69
CA LYS A 106 -4.01 35.47 16.25
C LYS A 106 -4.97 34.87 15.21
N TRP A 107 -4.87 35.26 13.94
CA TRP A 107 -5.63 34.66 12.84
C TRP A 107 -4.89 33.48 12.20
N ILE A 108 -3.56 33.40 12.35
CA ILE A 108 -2.74 32.25 11.93
C ILE A 108 -2.86 31.08 12.91
N ASP A 109 -3.14 31.33 14.19
CA ASP A 109 -3.46 30.30 15.20
C ASP A 109 -4.91 29.77 15.03
N LEU A 110 -5.27 29.39 13.80
CA LEU A 110 -6.42 28.54 13.51
C LEU A 110 -6.25 27.22 14.27
N ASP A 111 -7.17 26.94 15.19
CA ASP A 111 -6.98 25.91 16.22
C ASP A 111 -6.67 24.52 15.66
N ALA A 112 -5.37 24.20 15.64
CA ALA A 112 -4.80 22.93 15.24
C ALA A 112 -4.96 21.84 16.34
N SER A 113 -5.85 22.01 17.33
CA SER A 113 -6.18 21.00 18.34
C SER A 113 -6.52 19.63 17.75
N PHE A 114 -7.15 19.59 16.56
CA PHE A 114 -7.44 18.35 15.85
C PHE A 114 -6.17 17.57 15.47
N LEU A 115 -5.08 18.27 15.11
CA LEU A 115 -3.75 17.70 14.86
C LEU A 115 -2.97 17.37 16.14
N ARG A 116 -3.41 17.86 17.31
CA ARG A 116 -2.81 17.51 18.61
C ARG A 116 -3.25 16.12 19.11
N GLY A 117 -4.32 15.56 18.54
CA GLY A 117 -4.79 14.20 18.85
C GLY A 117 -5.43 14.07 20.24
N ASN A 118 -6.16 15.09 20.68
CA ASN A 118 -6.71 15.11 22.05
C ASN A 118 -7.98 14.23 22.16
N GLY A 119 -7.89 13.14 22.93
CA GLY A 119 -8.99 12.20 23.19
C GLY A 119 -10.04 12.76 24.15
N THR A 120 -10.68 13.88 23.79
CA THR A 120 -11.68 14.60 24.60
C THR A 120 -13.01 14.78 23.86
N GLY A 121 -13.48 13.70 23.21
CA GLY A 121 -14.89 13.54 22.85
C GLY A 121 -15.62 12.79 23.97
N THR A 122 -16.56 13.44 24.65
CA THR A 122 -17.35 12.83 25.73
C THR A 122 -18.47 11.96 25.13
N GLY A 123 -18.22 10.66 24.95
CA GLY A 123 -19.26 9.73 24.48
C GLY A 123 -18.74 8.34 24.08
N SER A 124 -17.57 8.28 23.44
CA SER A 124 -16.96 7.01 23.00
C SER A 124 -15.84 6.54 23.93
N THR A 125 -15.65 5.23 24.06
CA THR A 125 -14.66 4.68 25.01
C THR A 125 -13.25 5.08 24.61
N SER A 126 -12.56 5.82 25.48
CA SER A 126 -11.13 6.14 25.35
C SER A 126 -10.27 4.90 25.55
N ARG A 127 -10.29 4.00 24.55
CA ARG A 127 -9.21 3.04 24.32
C ARG A 127 -7.98 3.84 23.94
N ARG A 128 -7.26 4.30 24.98
CA ARG A 128 -5.89 4.79 24.85
C ARG A 128 -5.09 3.67 24.20
N TRP A 129 -4.84 3.78 22.90
CA TRP A 129 -4.17 2.77 22.09
C TRP A 129 -2.78 2.48 22.67
N ARG A 130 -2.71 1.47 23.53
CA ARG A 130 -1.45 0.96 24.07
C ARG A 130 -0.81 0.18 22.93
N HIS A 131 0.46 0.47 22.63
CA HIS A 131 1.28 -0.34 21.73
C HIS A 131 1.00 -1.83 21.97
N PRO A 132 0.66 -2.64 20.93
CA PRO A 132 0.37 -4.05 21.11
C PRO A 132 1.51 -4.72 21.90
N PRO A 133 1.23 -5.41 23.01
CA PRO A 133 2.28 -6.00 23.83
C PRO A 133 3.05 -7.00 22.96
N ARG A 134 4.36 -6.74 22.78
CA ARG A 134 5.27 -7.51 21.91
C ARG A 134 5.02 -9.01 22.10
N ARG A 135 4.44 -9.65 21.07
CA ARG A 135 3.83 -11.00 21.17
C ARG A 135 4.79 -11.96 21.88
N GLN A 136 4.43 -12.38 23.09
CA GLN A 136 5.26 -13.29 23.86
C GLN A 136 5.10 -14.68 23.25
N ARG A 137 6.23 -15.23 22.77
CA ARG A 137 6.24 -16.56 22.15
C ARG A 137 6.00 -17.61 23.23
N SER A 138 4.90 -18.35 23.14
CA SER A 138 4.52 -19.35 24.16
C SER A 138 5.41 -20.59 24.12
N SER A 139 5.99 -20.90 22.95
CA SER A 139 6.70 -22.15 22.67
C SER A 139 8.15 -21.94 22.20
N PRO A 140 9.00 -23.00 22.25
CA PRO A 140 10.22 -23.08 21.45
C PRO A 140 9.97 -22.81 19.96
N PRO A 141 10.98 -22.37 19.18
CA PRO A 141 10.79 -22.04 17.78
C PRO A 141 10.82 -23.33 16.95
N VAL A 142 9.69 -23.72 16.35
CA VAL A 142 9.62 -24.85 15.42
C VAL A 142 10.10 -24.36 14.05
N PRO A 143 11.25 -24.82 13.52
CA PRO A 143 11.76 -24.37 12.24
C PRO A 143 10.90 -24.89 11.09
N ILE A 144 10.69 -24.05 10.08
CA ILE A 144 10.06 -24.47 8.82
C ILE A 144 11.12 -25.23 8.00
N PRO A 145 10.90 -26.51 7.64
CA PRO A 145 11.79 -27.24 6.75
C PRO A 145 11.85 -26.56 5.38
N PHE A 146 13.03 -26.51 4.77
CA PHE A 146 13.19 -26.07 3.39
C PHE A 146 14.40 -26.79 2.77
N SER A 147 14.21 -27.47 1.65
CA SER A 147 15.34 -28.09 0.93
C SER A 147 15.07 -28.28 -0.56
N CYS A 148 15.73 -27.46 -1.37
CA CYS A 148 16.00 -27.81 -2.76
C CYS A 148 16.79 -29.12 -2.81
N GLY A 149 16.44 -30.02 -3.73
CA GLY A 149 17.17 -31.29 -3.91
C GLY A 149 18.56 -31.07 -4.48
N ASN A 150 19.49 -32.00 -4.22
CA ASN A 150 20.79 -32.00 -4.90
C ASN A 150 20.56 -32.21 -6.41
N GLY A 151 21.12 -31.32 -7.24
CA GLY A 151 20.89 -31.26 -8.69
C GLY A 151 21.50 -32.41 -9.52
N THR A 152 21.67 -33.60 -8.94
CA THR A 152 22.21 -34.80 -9.61
C THR A 152 21.14 -35.69 -10.24
N SER A 153 19.85 -35.40 -10.03
CA SER A 153 18.71 -36.07 -10.69
C SER A 153 18.05 -35.15 -11.72
N SER A 154 18.49 -35.24 -12.97
CA SER A 154 18.15 -34.32 -14.08
C SER A 154 16.73 -34.42 -14.65
N SER A 155 15.74 -34.77 -13.82
CA SER A 155 14.33 -34.90 -14.24
C SER A 155 13.29 -34.66 -13.12
N SER A 156 13.71 -34.21 -11.94
CA SER A 156 12.81 -34.01 -10.80
C SER A 156 12.55 -32.52 -10.55
N THR A 157 11.37 -32.04 -10.94
CA THR A 157 10.81 -30.76 -10.47
C THR A 157 10.87 -30.70 -8.93
N PRO A 158 11.14 -29.54 -8.30
CA PRO A 158 11.12 -29.41 -6.84
C PRO A 158 9.72 -29.70 -6.25
N LEU A 159 9.46 -30.97 -5.92
CA LEU A 159 8.20 -31.41 -5.32
C LEU A 159 8.10 -30.94 -3.86
N CYS A 160 6.89 -30.51 -3.47
CA CYS A 160 6.56 -30.15 -2.11
C CYS A 160 6.79 -31.35 -1.17
N ARG A 161 7.65 -31.17 -0.17
CA ARG A 161 8.11 -32.26 0.70
C ARG A 161 7.15 -32.51 1.85
N HIS A 162 6.09 -33.26 1.55
CA HIS A 162 5.16 -33.76 2.56
C HIS A 162 5.87 -34.73 3.52
N PRO A 163 5.77 -34.51 4.86
CA PRO A 163 6.15 -35.53 5.82
C PRO A 163 5.33 -36.80 5.56
N ARG A 164 6.00 -37.93 5.27
CA ARG A 164 5.31 -39.21 5.05
C ARG A 164 4.52 -39.57 6.30
N GLY A 165 3.28 -40.03 6.09
CA GLY A 165 2.24 -40.16 7.13
C GLY A 165 2.75 -40.73 8.45
N GLY A 166 2.91 -39.83 9.42
CA GLY A 166 3.28 -40.15 10.79
C GLY A 166 2.57 -39.17 11.70
N MET A 167 1.57 -39.67 12.45
CA MET A 167 1.05 -38.95 13.60
C MET A 167 2.24 -38.68 14.54
N PRO A 168 2.41 -37.47 15.10
CA PRO A 168 3.53 -37.22 16.01
C PRO A 168 3.51 -38.27 17.13
N PRO A 169 4.67 -38.83 17.52
CA PRO A 169 4.70 -39.84 18.57
C PRO A 169 4.01 -39.30 19.82
N PRO A 170 3.17 -40.11 20.50
CA PRO A 170 2.45 -39.64 21.67
C PRO A 170 3.45 -39.05 22.66
N ALA A 171 3.19 -37.82 23.11
CA ALA A 171 4.13 -37.05 23.89
C ALA A 171 4.64 -37.89 25.07
N ALA A 172 5.98 -38.03 25.16
CA ALA A 172 6.59 -38.80 26.24
C ALA A 172 6.05 -38.31 27.58
N SER A 173 5.67 -39.24 28.45
CA SER A 173 4.86 -38.97 29.65
C SER A 173 5.40 -37.77 30.42
N PRO A 174 4.54 -36.80 30.80
CA PRO A 174 4.99 -35.51 31.30
C PRO A 174 5.89 -35.68 32.52
N SER A 175 7.17 -35.36 32.36
CA SER A 175 8.05 -35.09 33.50
C SER A 175 7.44 -33.96 34.31
N PRO A 176 7.54 -33.96 35.66
CA PRO A 176 6.76 -33.08 36.52
C PRO A 176 6.81 -31.63 36.06
N ALA A 177 5.67 -31.11 35.60
CA ALA A 177 5.61 -29.82 34.94
C ALA A 177 6.02 -28.72 35.91
N ALA A 178 7.02 -27.92 35.53
CA ALA A 178 7.20 -26.61 36.14
C ALA A 178 5.91 -25.81 35.92
N PRO A 179 5.40 -25.06 36.93
CA PRO A 179 4.05 -24.51 36.89
C PRO A 179 3.86 -23.61 35.67
N GLU A 180 3.00 -24.06 34.75
CA GLU A 180 2.69 -23.35 33.52
C GLU A 180 2.11 -21.98 33.87
N ARG A 181 2.79 -20.92 33.43
CA ARG A 181 2.27 -19.56 33.57
C ARG A 181 1.07 -19.42 32.64
N PRO A 182 -0.07 -18.88 33.09
CA PRO A 182 -1.22 -18.66 32.22
C PRO A 182 -0.81 -17.90 30.96
N VAL A 183 -1.02 -18.53 29.79
CA VAL A 183 -0.73 -17.88 28.51
C VAL A 183 -1.69 -16.69 28.38
N PRO A 184 -1.19 -15.46 28.19
CA PRO A 184 -2.07 -14.31 28.06
C PRO A 184 -2.93 -14.45 26.79
N PRO A 185 -4.20 -13.99 26.82
CA PRO A 185 -5.07 -14.06 25.65
C PRO A 185 -4.45 -13.28 24.47
N PRO A 186 -4.68 -13.72 23.22
CA PRO A 186 -4.16 -13.03 22.04
C PRO A 186 -4.66 -11.58 21.99
N PRO A 187 -3.85 -10.63 21.48
CA PRO A 187 -4.25 -9.25 21.34
C PRO A 187 -5.41 -9.13 20.33
N SER A 188 -6.20 -8.06 20.44
CA SER A 188 -7.08 -7.65 19.33
C SER A 188 -6.25 -7.42 18.06
N CYS A 189 -6.82 -7.72 16.90
CA CYS A 189 -6.28 -7.20 15.65
C CYS A 189 -6.50 -5.67 15.57
N PRO A 190 -5.70 -4.95 14.75
CA PRO A 190 -5.99 -3.58 14.33
C PRO A 190 -7.41 -3.42 13.80
N ASP A 191 -8.02 -2.26 14.05
CA ASP A 191 -9.44 -2.04 13.72
C ASP A 191 -9.74 -2.11 12.21
N TYR A 192 -8.75 -1.88 11.33
CA TYR A 192 -8.96 -2.04 9.88
C TYR A 192 -9.29 -3.50 9.46
N PHE A 193 -8.98 -4.50 10.30
CA PHE A 193 -9.41 -5.88 10.07
C PHE A 193 -10.95 -6.01 10.11
N ARG A 194 -11.66 -5.09 10.76
CA ARG A 194 -13.13 -5.11 10.85
C ARG A 194 -13.78 -4.96 9.47
N HIS A 195 -13.09 -4.35 8.49
CA HIS A 195 -13.57 -4.28 7.10
C HIS A 195 -13.63 -5.63 6.38
N ILE A 196 -12.96 -6.70 6.88
CA ILE A 196 -13.18 -8.07 6.38
C ILE A 196 -14.68 -8.44 6.46
N HIS A 197 -15.39 -7.93 7.49
CA HIS A 197 -16.83 -8.15 7.62
C HIS A 197 -17.66 -7.39 6.59
N SER A 198 -17.17 -6.26 6.08
CA SER A 198 -17.85 -5.43 5.07
C SER A 198 -17.55 -5.95 3.66
N ASP A 199 -16.29 -6.32 3.39
CA ASP A 199 -15.86 -6.93 2.12
C ASP A 199 -16.58 -8.27 1.86
N LEU A 200 -16.79 -9.09 2.91
CA LEU A 200 -17.52 -10.37 2.80
C LEU A 200 -19.04 -10.25 3.03
N ALA A 201 -19.57 -9.04 3.26
CA ALA A 201 -20.99 -8.83 3.52
C ALA A 201 -21.93 -9.34 2.41
N PRO A 202 -21.65 -9.19 1.09
CA PRO A 202 -22.57 -9.60 0.03
C PRO A 202 -22.97 -11.08 0.09
N TRP A 203 -22.06 -11.96 0.54
CA TRP A 203 -22.30 -13.40 0.58
C TRP A 203 -22.62 -13.94 1.97
N ARG A 204 -22.72 -13.09 3.01
CA ARG A 204 -22.88 -13.53 4.41
C ARG A 204 -24.09 -14.46 4.64
N GLU A 205 -25.23 -14.13 4.05
CA GLU A 205 -26.48 -14.87 4.27
C GLU A 205 -26.54 -16.13 3.39
N LYS A 206 -26.53 -15.96 2.07
CA LYS A 206 -26.70 -17.06 1.10
C LYS A 206 -25.48 -17.98 1.05
N GLY A 207 -24.30 -17.44 1.32
CA GLY A 207 -23.01 -18.09 1.10
C GLY A 207 -22.59 -18.09 -0.37
N ILE A 208 -21.54 -18.85 -0.66
CA ILE A 208 -20.82 -18.86 -1.93
C ILE A 208 -20.94 -20.26 -2.53
N SER A 209 -21.54 -20.36 -3.72
CA SER A 209 -21.62 -21.62 -4.48
C SER A 209 -20.40 -21.79 -5.39
N ARG A 210 -20.20 -23.00 -5.91
CA ARG A 210 -19.12 -23.31 -6.86
C ARG A 210 -19.22 -22.42 -8.11
N GLU A 211 -20.43 -22.30 -8.62
CA GLU A 211 -20.76 -21.51 -9.81
C GLU A 211 -20.54 -20.01 -9.54
N ALA A 212 -20.61 -19.55 -8.29
CA ALA A 212 -20.28 -18.17 -7.92
C ALA A 212 -18.78 -17.90 -7.97
N VAL A 213 -17.94 -18.82 -7.50
CA VAL A 213 -16.47 -18.73 -7.65
C VAL A 213 -16.08 -18.83 -9.12
N GLU A 214 -16.63 -19.81 -9.84
CA GLU A 214 -16.29 -20.08 -11.25
C GLU A 214 -16.77 -18.95 -12.20
N ARG A 215 -17.81 -18.19 -11.85
CA ARG A 215 -18.15 -16.92 -12.54
C ARG A 215 -17.05 -15.85 -12.48
N GLY A 216 -16.10 -15.94 -11.54
CA GLY A 216 -14.98 -15.02 -11.42
C GLY A 216 -13.82 -15.30 -12.39
N GLN A 217 -13.78 -16.48 -13.02
CA GLN A 217 -12.68 -16.92 -13.89
C GLN A 217 -12.30 -15.92 -15.01
N PRO A 218 -13.25 -15.27 -15.73
CA PRO A 218 -12.90 -14.33 -16.81
C PRO A 218 -12.14 -13.08 -16.33
N ASN A 219 -12.22 -12.79 -15.02
CA ASN A 219 -11.56 -11.68 -14.36
C ASN A 219 -10.44 -12.17 -13.42
N ALA A 220 -9.99 -13.43 -13.52
CA ALA A 220 -8.99 -14.01 -12.62
C ALA A 220 -7.63 -14.18 -13.32
N ALA A 221 -6.56 -13.81 -12.61
CA ALA A 221 -5.18 -14.17 -12.95
C ALA A 221 -4.92 -15.65 -12.64
N PHE A 222 -5.38 -16.10 -11.46
CA PHE A 222 -5.31 -17.48 -11.02
C PHE A 222 -6.48 -17.86 -10.10
N ARG A 223 -6.75 -19.16 -10.01
CA ARG A 223 -7.59 -19.79 -8.98
C ARG A 223 -6.70 -20.42 -7.92
N LEU A 224 -6.95 -20.12 -6.65
CA LEU A 224 -6.30 -20.76 -5.50
C LEU A 224 -7.28 -21.73 -4.86
N THR A 225 -6.85 -22.97 -4.68
CA THR A 225 -7.60 -23.97 -3.91
C THR A 225 -6.73 -24.50 -2.78
N VAL A 226 -7.24 -24.54 -1.54
CA VAL A 226 -6.61 -25.25 -0.43
C VAL A 226 -7.44 -26.49 -0.12
N VAL A 227 -6.78 -27.65 0.00
CA VAL A 227 -7.41 -28.92 0.37
C VAL A 227 -6.52 -29.67 1.35
N SER A 228 -7.06 -29.98 2.53
CA SER A 228 -6.37 -30.70 3.62
C SER A 228 -5.02 -30.06 4.00
N GLY A 229 -4.99 -28.73 4.08
CA GLY A 229 -3.79 -27.96 4.44
C GLY A 229 -2.72 -27.86 3.35
N ARG A 230 -3.01 -28.24 2.11
CA ARG A 230 -2.13 -28.11 0.93
C ARG A 230 -2.75 -27.14 -0.08
N ALA A 231 -1.95 -26.22 -0.64
CA ALA A 231 -2.42 -25.23 -1.61
C ALA A 231 -2.12 -25.65 -3.06
N TYR A 232 -2.99 -25.21 -3.97
CA TYR A 232 -2.93 -25.45 -5.41
C TYR A 232 -3.27 -24.18 -6.17
N VAL A 233 -2.59 -23.95 -7.28
CA VAL A 233 -2.81 -22.79 -8.16
C VAL A 233 -3.08 -23.26 -9.58
N GLU A 234 -4.19 -22.79 -10.16
CA GLU A 234 -4.47 -22.88 -11.60
C GLU A 234 -4.33 -21.46 -12.18
N THR A 235 -3.24 -21.21 -12.91
CA THR A 235 -2.97 -19.90 -13.54
C THR A 235 -3.72 -19.78 -14.87
N TYR A 236 -4.51 -18.71 -15.04
CA TYR A 236 -5.29 -18.48 -16.27
C TYR A 236 -4.61 -17.54 -17.25
N HIS A 237 -3.88 -16.53 -16.76
CA HIS A 237 -3.08 -15.65 -17.59
C HIS A 237 -1.89 -15.06 -16.82
N ARG A 238 -0.84 -14.68 -17.56
CA ARG A 238 0.31 -13.94 -17.01
C ARG A 238 -0.07 -12.47 -16.85
N VAL A 239 0.17 -11.91 -15.68
CA VAL A 239 -0.11 -10.49 -15.37
C VAL A 239 1.11 -9.59 -15.59
N PHE A 240 0.95 -8.28 -15.38
CA PHE A 240 2.07 -7.34 -15.40
C PHE A 240 3.09 -7.65 -14.29
N GLN A 241 4.32 -8.03 -14.67
CA GLN A 241 5.44 -8.30 -13.73
C GLN A 241 5.15 -9.48 -12.76
N THR A 242 6.08 -9.83 -11.86
CA THR A 242 5.94 -11.00 -10.94
C THR A 242 4.93 -10.80 -9.80
N ARG A 243 3.76 -10.19 -10.06
CA ARG A 243 2.73 -9.89 -9.05
C ARG A 243 2.05 -11.16 -8.55
N ASP A 244 1.60 -11.97 -9.49
CA ASP A 244 1.09 -13.33 -9.29
C ASP A 244 2.06 -14.13 -8.42
N LEU A 245 3.30 -14.29 -8.89
CA LEU A 245 4.36 -15.06 -8.26
C LEU A 245 4.67 -14.61 -6.82
N PHE A 246 4.68 -13.30 -6.53
CA PHE A 246 4.98 -12.82 -5.17
C PHE A 246 3.75 -12.81 -4.23
N THR A 247 2.53 -12.77 -4.76
CA THR A 247 1.32 -13.05 -3.98
C THR A 247 1.17 -14.55 -3.67
N GLU A 248 1.40 -15.42 -4.67
CA GLU A 248 1.48 -16.88 -4.48
C GLU A 248 2.56 -17.26 -3.47
N TRP A 249 3.74 -16.63 -3.54
CA TRP A 249 4.80 -16.82 -2.54
C TRP A 249 4.37 -16.41 -1.14
N GLY A 250 3.66 -15.28 -1.02
CA GLY A 250 3.06 -14.84 0.25
C GLY A 250 2.07 -15.86 0.82
N ILE A 251 1.24 -16.46 -0.03
CA ILE A 251 0.31 -17.55 0.33
C ILE A 251 1.09 -18.82 0.74
N ALA A 252 2.15 -19.19 0.03
CA ALA A 252 3.02 -20.30 0.41
C ALA A 252 3.68 -20.07 1.79
N GLN A 253 4.10 -18.84 2.09
CA GLN A 253 4.61 -18.49 3.42
C GLN A 253 3.50 -18.51 4.50
N LEU A 254 2.25 -18.13 4.18
CA LEU A 254 1.13 -18.22 5.11
C LEU A 254 0.88 -19.67 5.55
N LEU A 255 0.82 -20.62 4.59
CA LEU A 255 0.65 -22.04 4.90
C LEU A 255 1.82 -22.60 5.72
N ALA A 256 3.06 -22.20 5.40
CA ALA A 256 4.24 -22.63 6.14
C ALA A 256 4.30 -22.04 7.58
N ARG A 257 3.87 -20.79 7.76
CA ARG A 257 3.84 -20.08 9.05
C ARG A 257 2.71 -20.56 9.96
N TYR A 258 1.57 -20.94 9.40
CA TYR A 258 0.40 -21.47 10.12
C TYR A 258 -0.07 -22.85 9.58
N PRO A 259 0.74 -23.93 9.73
CA PRO A 259 0.39 -25.24 9.19
C PRO A 259 -0.95 -25.75 9.73
N GLY A 260 -1.83 -26.18 8.83
CA GLY A 260 -3.17 -26.71 9.17
C GLY A 260 -4.17 -25.68 9.71
N ARG A 261 -3.83 -24.38 9.79
CA ARG A 261 -4.77 -23.32 10.20
C ARG A 261 -5.51 -22.67 9.04
N VAL A 262 -4.93 -22.66 7.84
CA VAL A 262 -5.62 -22.22 6.62
C VAL A 262 -6.64 -23.30 6.25
N PRO A 263 -7.96 -22.99 6.22
CA PRO A 263 -9.00 -23.99 5.95
C PRO A 263 -9.04 -24.39 4.48
N ASP A 264 -9.76 -25.49 4.19
CA ASP A 264 -10.13 -25.85 2.82
C ASP A 264 -10.92 -24.70 2.19
N LEU A 265 -10.44 -24.17 1.06
CA LEU A 265 -11.04 -23.04 0.35
C LEU A 265 -10.83 -23.13 -1.17
N ASP A 266 -11.58 -22.32 -1.91
CA ASP A 266 -11.53 -22.22 -3.37
C ASP A 266 -11.90 -20.78 -3.77
N LEU A 267 -10.96 -20.02 -4.35
CA LEU A 267 -11.13 -18.60 -4.66
C LEU A 267 -10.51 -18.19 -5.99
N MET A 268 -11.01 -17.08 -6.54
CA MET A 268 -10.45 -16.40 -7.71
C MET A 268 -9.66 -15.16 -7.27
N PHE A 269 -8.49 -14.93 -7.87
CA PHE A 269 -7.63 -13.79 -7.56
C PHE A 269 -7.30 -12.99 -8.83
N ASN A 270 -7.36 -11.65 -8.75
CA ASN A 270 -6.94 -10.76 -9.83
C ASN A 270 -5.81 -9.83 -9.35
N CYS A 271 -4.70 -9.83 -10.11
CA CYS A 271 -3.49 -9.07 -9.78
C CYS A 271 -3.34 -7.76 -10.58
N GLU A 272 -4.30 -7.41 -11.44
CA GLU A 272 -4.29 -6.19 -12.25
C GLU A 272 -4.77 -4.96 -11.47
N ASP A 273 -4.43 -3.77 -11.96
CA ASP A 273 -4.55 -2.51 -11.20
C ASP A 273 -6.01 -2.13 -10.85
N MET A 274 -6.94 -2.15 -11.80
CA MET A 274 -8.24 -1.47 -11.65
C MET A 274 -9.30 -2.35 -10.99
N PRO A 275 -10.10 -1.86 -10.02
CA PRO A 275 -11.34 -2.52 -9.61
C PRO A 275 -12.28 -2.73 -10.80
N GLU A 276 -12.95 -3.88 -10.84
CA GLU A 276 -13.78 -4.35 -11.97
C GLU A 276 -15.20 -4.74 -11.54
N LEU A 277 -15.41 -5.22 -10.31
CA LEU A 277 -16.72 -5.73 -9.85
C LEU A 277 -17.56 -4.66 -9.16
N ARG A 278 -18.17 -3.79 -9.97
CA ARG A 278 -19.07 -2.74 -9.47
C ARG A 278 -20.36 -3.31 -8.91
N ALA A 279 -20.75 -2.87 -7.73
CA ALA A 279 -22.01 -3.25 -7.08
C ALA A 279 -23.24 -2.91 -7.92
N ALA A 280 -23.18 -1.85 -8.72
CA ALA A 280 -24.28 -1.42 -9.59
C ALA A 280 -24.60 -2.42 -10.73
N ASP A 281 -23.65 -3.27 -11.11
CA ASP A 281 -23.84 -4.29 -12.15
C ASP A 281 -24.54 -5.57 -11.61
N TYR A 282 -24.76 -5.64 -10.28
CA TYR A 282 -25.39 -6.77 -9.58
C TYR A 282 -26.60 -6.32 -8.75
N PRO A 283 -27.84 -6.37 -9.31
CA PRO A 283 -29.07 -6.05 -8.58
C PRO A 283 -29.30 -6.89 -7.31
N ASP A 284 -28.65 -8.06 -7.26
CA ASP A 284 -28.46 -8.88 -6.07
C ASP A 284 -26.95 -9.09 -5.90
N THR A 285 -26.32 -8.33 -5.00
CA THR A 285 -24.85 -8.34 -4.84
C THR A 285 -24.30 -9.69 -4.39
N SER A 286 -25.12 -10.55 -3.78
CA SER A 286 -24.74 -11.93 -3.45
C SER A 286 -24.56 -12.84 -4.68
N ALA A 287 -25.04 -12.41 -5.85
CA ALA A 287 -24.82 -13.10 -7.12
C ALA A 287 -23.48 -12.73 -7.79
N ALA A 288 -22.79 -11.69 -7.31
CA ALA A 288 -21.45 -11.33 -7.79
C ALA A 288 -20.44 -12.45 -7.49
N PRO A 289 -19.44 -12.68 -8.36
CA PRO A 289 -18.35 -13.59 -8.06
C PRO A 289 -17.43 -12.99 -6.98
N PRO A 290 -17.01 -13.75 -5.97
CA PRO A 290 -16.07 -13.27 -4.97
C PRO A 290 -14.63 -13.29 -5.51
N LEU A 291 -14.17 -12.13 -5.97
CA LEU A 291 -12.82 -11.93 -6.48
C LEU A 291 -11.94 -11.27 -5.42
N PHE A 292 -10.75 -11.84 -5.19
CA PHE A 292 -9.72 -11.25 -4.34
C PHE A 292 -8.85 -10.28 -5.15
N ARG A 293 -8.56 -9.11 -4.58
CA ARG A 293 -7.74 -8.05 -5.17
C ARG A 293 -6.90 -7.31 -4.14
N TYR A 294 -5.98 -6.49 -4.63
CA TYR A 294 -5.14 -5.62 -3.79
C TYR A 294 -5.81 -4.30 -3.38
N CYS A 295 -6.71 -3.76 -4.22
CA CYS A 295 -7.47 -2.55 -3.92
C CYS A 295 -8.92 -2.64 -4.37
N LYS A 296 -9.74 -1.70 -3.88
CA LYS A 296 -11.12 -1.45 -4.30
C LYS A 296 -11.41 0.05 -4.28
N ASP A 297 -12.57 0.44 -4.78
CA ASP A 297 -13.22 1.71 -4.46
C ASP A 297 -14.59 1.50 -3.78
N GLY A 298 -15.17 2.57 -3.23
CA GLY A 298 -16.46 2.54 -2.53
C GLY A 298 -17.68 2.11 -3.35
N THR A 299 -17.54 1.81 -4.64
CA THR A 299 -18.60 1.27 -5.53
C THR A 299 -18.43 -0.21 -5.86
N SER A 300 -17.38 -0.86 -5.35
CA SER A 300 -16.88 -2.15 -5.84
C SER A 300 -16.84 -3.25 -4.77
N LEU A 301 -17.05 -4.50 -5.20
CA LEU A 301 -17.39 -5.65 -4.35
C LEU A 301 -16.20 -6.54 -3.99
N GLU A 302 -14.99 -6.27 -4.49
CA GLU A 302 -13.84 -7.16 -4.29
C GLU A 302 -13.36 -7.27 -2.84
N VAL A 303 -12.80 -8.43 -2.52
CA VAL A 303 -12.26 -8.78 -1.20
C VAL A 303 -10.79 -8.41 -1.16
N LEU A 304 -10.40 -7.54 -0.20
CA LEU A 304 -9.03 -7.03 -0.16
C LEU A 304 -8.03 -8.01 0.46
N PHE A 305 -6.87 -8.11 -0.18
CA PHE A 305 -5.73 -8.94 0.20
C PHE A 305 -4.41 -8.13 0.10
N PRO A 306 -3.39 -8.40 0.93
CA PRO A 306 -2.11 -7.70 0.83
C PRO A 306 -1.43 -7.85 -0.53
N ASP A 307 -0.84 -6.75 -1.04
CA ASP A 307 -0.15 -6.76 -2.33
C ASP A 307 1.15 -7.57 -2.32
N TRP A 308 1.54 -8.03 -3.52
CA TRP A 308 2.75 -8.83 -3.74
C TRP A 308 4.02 -8.19 -3.15
N SER A 309 4.10 -6.85 -3.13
CA SER A 309 5.31 -6.13 -2.73
C SER A 309 5.60 -6.16 -1.22
N PHE A 310 4.70 -6.70 -0.40
CA PHE A 310 5.03 -7.11 0.97
C PHE A 310 6.15 -8.17 1.00
N TRP A 311 6.20 -9.07 0.02
CA TRP A 311 7.26 -10.08 -0.15
C TRP A 311 8.36 -9.66 -1.13
N GLY A 312 8.25 -8.46 -1.70
CA GLY A 312 9.24 -7.85 -2.60
C GLY A 312 8.69 -7.61 -4.01
N TRP A 313 9.39 -6.76 -4.77
CA TRP A 313 9.07 -6.47 -6.16
C TRP A 313 10.39 -6.45 -6.97
N PRO A 314 10.81 -7.60 -7.51
CA PRO A 314 12.14 -7.81 -8.06
C PRO A 314 12.54 -6.84 -9.15
N GLU A 315 11.69 -6.59 -10.15
CA GLU A 315 12.05 -5.84 -11.35
C GLU A 315 12.55 -4.43 -11.03
N VAL A 316 11.84 -3.75 -10.12
CA VAL A 316 12.11 -2.39 -9.64
C VAL A 316 13.05 -2.34 -8.42
N ASN A 317 13.60 -3.49 -8.00
CA ASN A 317 14.54 -3.63 -6.89
C ASN A 317 13.99 -3.14 -5.53
N ILE A 318 12.69 -3.32 -5.28
CA ILE A 318 12.08 -3.01 -3.97
C ILE A 318 12.13 -4.28 -3.12
N ARG A 319 13.01 -4.27 -2.11
CA ARG A 319 13.19 -5.37 -1.15
C ARG A 319 11.88 -5.68 -0.38
N PRO A 320 11.74 -6.90 0.17
CA PRO A 320 10.56 -7.27 0.95
C PRO A 320 10.36 -6.37 2.18
N TRP A 321 9.12 -6.26 2.66
CA TRP A 321 8.72 -5.30 3.70
C TRP A 321 9.48 -5.49 5.02
N GLY A 322 9.65 -6.73 5.49
CA GLY A 322 10.37 -7.05 6.74
C GLY A 322 11.85 -6.63 6.76
N PRO A 323 12.64 -6.93 5.72
CA PRO A 323 13.97 -6.35 5.48
C PRO A 323 13.94 -4.82 5.32
N LEU A 324 13.12 -4.28 4.42
CA LEU A 324 13.10 -2.86 4.08
C LEU A 324 12.75 -1.95 5.27
N MET A 325 11.85 -2.38 6.15
CA MET A 325 11.53 -1.65 7.38
C MET A 325 12.72 -1.50 8.33
N LYS A 326 13.71 -2.40 8.29
CA LYS A 326 14.95 -2.28 9.06
C LYS A 326 15.90 -1.24 8.44
N GLU A 327 15.91 -1.13 7.11
CA GLU A 327 16.65 -0.10 6.39
C GLU A 327 16.06 1.29 6.65
N ILE A 328 14.74 1.43 6.53
CA ILE A 328 14.03 2.69 6.81
C ILE A 328 14.22 3.10 8.27
N ALA A 329 14.09 2.19 9.24
CA ALA A 329 14.33 2.50 10.64
C ALA A 329 15.78 2.92 10.92
N LYS A 330 16.77 2.29 10.26
CA LYS A 330 18.19 2.69 10.34
C LYS A 330 18.41 4.09 9.76
N GLU A 331 17.79 4.40 8.63
CA GLU A 331 17.93 5.70 7.97
C GLU A 331 17.21 6.82 8.73
N ASN A 332 16.04 6.55 9.32
CA ASN A 332 15.34 7.48 10.20
C ASN A 332 16.17 7.82 11.45
N ALA A 333 16.90 6.84 12.00
CA ALA A 333 17.83 7.05 13.11
C ALA A 333 19.12 7.77 12.68
N ARG A 334 19.59 7.58 11.43
CA ARG A 334 20.77 8.24 10.86
C ARG A 334 20.50 9.72 10.53
N LEU A 335 19.29 10.05 10.08
CA LEU A 335 18.89 11.40 9.70
C LEU A 335 17.56 11.79 10.40
N PRO A 336 17.64 12.31 11.63
CA PRO A 336 16.48 12.74 12.40
C PRO A 336 15.66 13.81 11.69
N TRP A 337 14.34 13.82 11.93
CA TRP A 337 13.41 14.70 11.20
C TRP A 337 13.76 16.21 11.18
N PRO A 338 14.30 16.84 12.26
CA PRO A 338 14.70 18.25 12.21
C PRO A 338 15.78 18.55 11.14
N ASP A 339 16.66 17.59 10.87
CA ASP A 339 17.85 17.76 10.02
C ASP A 339 17.57 17.47 8.53
N ARG A 340 16.32 17.11 8.19
CA ARG A 340 15.86 16.75 6.85
C ARG A 340 15.58 17.96 5.97
N GLU A 341 15.68 17.76 4.66
CA GLU A 341 15.31 18.75 3.64
C GLU A 341 13.86 19.24 3.87
N PRO A 342 13.60 20.55 4.01
CA PRO A 342 12.33 21.08 4.50
C PRO A 342 11.21 21.11 3.44
N TYR A 343 11.23 20.18 2.50
CA TYR A 343 10.37 20.13 1.33
C TYR A 343 9.49 18.87 1.31
N ALA A 344 8.40 18.92 0.55
CA ALA A 344 7.65 17.74 0.16
C ALA A 344 8.32 17.03 -1.02
N PHE A 345 8.41 15.72 -0.97
CA PHE A 345 9.07 14.92 -2.00
C PHE A 345 8.12 13.92 -2.66
N TRP A 346 8.29 13.76 -3.98
CA TRP A 346 7.73 12.66 -4.75
C TRP A 346 8.69 12.24 -5.87
N LYS A 347 8.77 10.93 -6.15
CA LYS A 347 9.48 10.37 -7.31
C LYS A 347 8.67 9.22 -7.88
N GLY A 348 8.45 9.20 -9.20
CA GLY A 348 7.68 8.14 -9.85
C GLY A 348 7.39 8.39 -11.32
N ASN A 349 6.60 7.50 -11.93
CA ASN A 349 6.09 7.69 -13.29
C ASN A 349 4.91 8.71 -13.26
N PRO A 350 5.01 9.87 -13.95
CA PRO A 350 3.90 10.82 -14.00
C PRO A 350 2.77 10.37 -14.92
N ASP A 351 3.05 9.55 -15.94
CA ASP A 351 2.14 9.33 -17.07
C ASP A 351 1.08 8.25 -16.84
N VAL A 352 1.17 7.48 -15.75
CA VAL A 352 0.25 6.38 -15.44
C VAL A 352 -1.15 6.82 -15.02
N SER A 353 -1.34 8.08 -14.61
CA SER A 353 -2.67 8.64 -14.31
C SER A 353 -2.68 10.17 -14.33
N ASP A 354 -3.83 10.76 -14.65
CA ASP A 354 -3.98 12.22 -14.72
C ASP A 354 -3.77 12.92 -13.36
N ALA A 355 -4.02 12.22 -12.25
CA ALA A 355 -3.68 12.70 -10.91
C ALA A 355 -2.17 12.99 -10.75
N ARG A 356 -1.31 12.14 -11.34
CA ARG A 356 0.15 12.30 -11.31
C ARG A 356 0.65 13.29 -12.35
N ARG A 357 0.09 13.29 -13.57
CA ARG A 357 0.38 14.31 -14.59
C ARG A 357 0.08 15.71 -14.07
N ASP A 358 -1.03 15.89 -13.36
CA ASP A 358 -1.40 17.17 -12.77
C ASP A 358 -0.54 17.54 -11.56
N LEU A 359 -0.21 16.61 -10.66
CA LEU A 359 0.79 16.85 -9.61
C LEU A 359 2.13 17.32 -10.22
N PHE A 360 2.57 16.72 -11.33
CA PHE A 360 3.84 17.09 -11.96
C PHE A 360 3.85 18.51 -12.53
N ARG A 361 2.68 19.13 -12.78
CA ARG A 361 2.58 20.55 -13.19
C ARG A 361 3.16 21.50 -12.14
N CYS A 362 3.13 21.14 -10.85
CA CYS A 362 3.77 21.94 -9.80
C CYS A 362 5.29 22.05 -10.02
N SER A 363 5.92 21.06 -10.65
CA SER A 363 7.35 21.11 -11.02
C SER A 363 7.60 22.14 -12.12
N ASN A 364 6.71 22.19 -13.12
CA ASN A 364 6.79 23.12 -14.25
C ASN A 364 6.55 24.57 -13.79
N ASP A 365 5.56 24.81 -12.93
CA ASP A 365 5.34 26.10 -12.26
C ASP A 365 6.59 26.54 -11.47
N SER A 366 7.25 25.61 -10.77
CA SER A 366 8.47 25.90 -10.00
C SER A 366 9.64 26.29 -10.91
N ALA A 367 9.78 25.64 -12.07
CA ALA A 367 10.74 26.05 -13.11
C ALA A 367 10.42 27.42 -13.73
N ALA A 368 9.15 27.82 -13.74
CA ALA A 368 8.70 29.18 -14.10
C ALA A 368 8.81 30.20 -12.93
N GLY A 369 9.51 29.86 -11.84
CA GLY A 369 9.82 30.75 -10.71
C GLY A 369 8.85 30.70 -9.53
N LYS A 370 7.88 29.78 -9.53
CA LYS A 370 6.81 29.68 -8.51
C LYS A 370 7.01 28.44 -7.63
N ASP A 371 7.98 28.50 -6.71
CA ASP A 371 8.31 27.36 -5.85
C ASP A 371 7.16 26.99 -4.90
N TRP A 372 6.64 25.78 -5.07
CA TRP A 372 5.59 25.19 -4.21
C TRP A 372 6.15 24.42 -2.99
N ASN A 373 7.44 24.57 -2.68
CA ASN A 373 8.16 23.79 -1.66
C ASN A 373 8.05 22.26 -1.87
N ALA A 374 7.83 21.85 -3.12
CA ALA A 374 7.75 20.47 -3.58
C ALA A 374 8.96 20.12 -4.46
N ARG A 375 9.46 18.89 -4.34
CA ARG A 375 10.59 18.35 -5.10
C ARG A 375 10.10 17.07 -5.78
N LEU A 376 9.63 17.25 -7.01
CA LEU A 376 8.94 16.24 -7.81
C LEU A 376 9.87 15.73 -8.91
N PHE A 377 10.11 14.42 -8.96
CA PHE A 377 11.05 13.82 -9.90
C PHE A 377 10.37 12.76 -10.76
N ALA A 378 10.36 12.96 -12.08
CA ALA A 378 9.98 11.91 -13.01
C ALA A 378 11.04 10.79 -12.97
N LEU A 379 10.58 9.54 -12.86
CA LEU A 379 11.44 8.36 -12.92
C LEU A 379 11.70 8.00 -14.39
N ASP A 380 12.93 8.23 -14.88
CA ASP A 380 13.40 7.63 -16.13
C ASP A 380 13.55 6.11 -15.93
N TRP A 381 12.59 5.36 -16.46
CA TRP A 381 12.56 3.90 -16.44
C TRP A 381 13.67 3.27 -17.27
N GLY A 382 14.09 3.92 -18.36
CA GLY A 382 15.20 3.44 -19.19
C GLY A 382 16.52 3.49 -18.43
N ALA A 383 16.82 4.61 -17.78
CA ALA A 383 18.01 4.74 -16.93
C ALA A 383 17.92 3.89 -15.66
N ALA A 384 16.74 3.79 -15.03
CA ALA A 384 16.55 2.96 -13.84
C ALA A 384 16.71 1.46 -14.14
N ASN A 385 16.14 0.97 -15.25
CA ASN A 385 16.36 -0.41 -15.72
C ASN A 385 17.86 -0.66 -15.96
N ARG A 386 18.54 0.21 -16.73
CA ARG A 386 19.98 0.09 -17.01
C ARG A 386 20.86 0.13 -15.77
N ASN A 387 20.46 0.82 -14.69
CA ASN A 387 21.24 0.89 -13.45
C ASN A 387 20.80 -0.11 -12.35
N GLY A 388 19.80 -0.97 -12.61
CA GLY A 388 19.25 -1.90 -11.62
C GLY A 388 18.53 -1.22 -10.46
N PHE A 389 17.90 -0.08 -10.73
CA PHE A 389 17.18 0.79 -9.77
C PHE A 389 18.02 1.27 -8.57
N LYS A 390 19.36 1.20 -8.64
CA LYS A 390 20.27 1.62 -7.55
C LYS A 390 20.02 3.05 -7.08
N GLY A 391 19.66 3.96 -7.98
CA GLY A 391 19.29 5.35 -7.67
C GLY A 391 17.85 5.55 -7.15
N SER A 392 17.16 4.49 -6.72
CA SER A 392 15.77 4.51 -6.25
C SER A 392 15.55 3.76 -4.92
N ASN A 393 16.61 3.57 -4.11
CA ASN A 393 16.46 3.06 -2.74
C ASN A 393 15.38 3.86 -1.97
N LEU A 394 14.45 3.16 -1.31
CA LEU A 394 13.29 3.79 -0.66
C LEU A 394 13.64 4.44 0.70
N ALA A 395 14.57 3.86 1.46
CA ALA A 395 15.01 4.40 2.74
C ALA A 395 15.73 5.75 2.57
N GLU A 396 16.66 5.86 1.61
CA GLU A 396 17.37 7.12 1.30
C GLU A 396 16.43 8.29 0.95
N GLN A 397 15.22 7.99 0.45
CA GLN A 397 14.19 8.98 0.16
C GLN A 397 13.45 9.50 1.41
N CYS A 398 13.73 8.97 2.61
CA CYS A 398 13.22 9.50 3.87
C CYS A 398 13.94 10.79 4.33
N ARG A 399 14.96 11.26 3.60
CA ARG A 399 15.70 12.50 3.87
C ARG A 399 14.90 13.82 3.74
N TYR A 400 13.64 13.74 3.32
CA TYR A 400 12.71 14.86 3.14
C TYR A 400 11.71 14.93 4.29
N ARG A 401 11.44 16.13 4.82
CA ARG A 401 10.50 16.32 5.93
C ARG A 401 9.07 15.90 5.63
N TYR A 402 8.63 15.96 4.37
CA TYR A 402 7.27 15.58 3.95
C TYR A 402 7.31 14.69 2.70
N LYS A 403 6.34 13.79 2.56
CA LYS A 403 6.30 12.77 1.52
C LYS A 403 4.93 12.78 0.87
N ILE A 404 4.83 12.98 -0.44
CA ILE A 404 3.53 13.06 -1.13
C ILE A 404 3.09 11.66 -1.53
N TYR A 405 1.88 11.27 -1.13
CA TYR A 405 1.18 10.11 -1.69
C TYR A 405 0.21 10.56 -2.79
N VAL A 406 0.18 9.79 -3.88
CA VAL A 406 -0.73 10.00 -5.01
C VAL A 406 -0.98 8.66 -5.71
N GLN A 407 -2.25 8.40 -6.01
CA GLN A 407 -2.74 7.20 -6.67
C GLN A 407 -1.95 6.84 -7.95
N GLY A 408 -1.82 5.55 -8.24
CA GLY A 408 -1.28 5.01 -9.48
C GLY A 408 -2.33 5.09 -10.60
N ARG A 409 -2.49 4.00 -11.37
CA ARG A 409 -3.72 3.80 -12.17
C ARG A 409 -4.93 3.68 -11.21
N SER A 410 -4.74 2.93 -10.14
CA SER A 410 -5.61 2.80 -8.95
C SER A 410 -4.80 3.14 -7.68
N TRP A 411 -4.76 2.31 -6.62
CA TRP A 411 -3.89 2.54 -5.45
C TRP A 411 -2.40 2.62 -5.84
N SER A 412 -1.52 3.01 -4.90
CA SER A 412 -0.08 2.89 -5.15
C SER A 412 0.69 2.35 -3.96
N VAL A 413 1.32 1.19 -4.16
CA VAL A 413 2.14 0.45 -3.18
C VAL A 413 3.22 1.29 -2.47
N SER A 414 3.54 2.49 -2.98
CA SER A 414 4.33 3.51 -2.33
C SER A 414 3.84 3.94 -0.94
N GLU A 415 2.54 3.82 -0.64
CA GLU A 415 1.93 4.35 0.59
C GLU A 415 2.58 3.80 1.87
N LYS A 416 2.75 2.47 1.97
CA LYS A 416 3.43 1.84 3.11
C LYS A 416 4.89 2.29 3.28
N TYR A 417 5.62 2.48 2.18
CA TYR A 417 7.01 2.97 2.20
C TYR A 417 7.10 4.46 2.58
N ILE A 418 6.08 5.25 2.23
CA ILE A 418 5.96 6.65 2.62
C ILE A 418 5.68 6.78 4.13
N LEU A 419 4.69 6.05 4.65
CA LEU A 419 4.32 6.06 6.07
C LEU A 419 5.50 5.68 6.99
N ALA A 420 6.32 4.72 6.57
CA ALA A 420 7.48 4.26 7.35
C ALA A 420 8.57 5.33 7.58
N CYS A 421 8.63 6.40 6.80
CA CYS A 421 9.75 7.35 6.80
C CYS A 421 9.87 8.27 8.04
N ASP A 422 8.99 8.22 9.06
CA ASP A 422 8.93 9.23 10.14
C ASP A 422 8.68 10.68 9.66
N SER A 423 8.27 10.85 8.40
CA SER A 423 7.90 12.12 7.75
C SER A 423 6.41 12.12 7.45
N PRO A 424 5.64 13.20 7.73
CA PRO A 424 4.24 13.27 7.36
C PRO A 424 3.98 12.93 5.89
N MET A 425 3.01 12.04 5.70
CA MET A 425 2.41 11.79 4.40
C MET A 425 1.46 12.94 4.06
N LEU A 426 1.68 13.59 2.93
CA LEU A 426 0.74 14.50 2.30
C LEU A 426 -0.06 13.68 1.28
N ALA A 427 -1.24 13.21 1.67
CA ALA A 427 -2.03 12.28 0.86
C ALA A 427 -2.97 13.05 -0.06
N ILE A 428 -2.76 12.96 -1.38
CA ILE A 428 -3.71 13.49 -2.36
C ILE A 428 -4.91 12.54 -2.45
N ASP A 429 -6.11 13.08 -2.25
CA ASP A 429 -7.30 12.26 -2.11
C ASP A 429 -7.58 11.39 -3.33
N THR A 430 -7.99 10.16 -3.07
CA THR A 430 -8.24 9.13 -4.06
C THR A 430 -9.44 8.27 -3.61
N PRO A 431 -10.24 7.71 -4.52
CA PRO A 431 -11.30 6.76 -4.17
C PRO A 431 -10.77 5.34 -3.90
N PHE A 432 -9.47 5.08 -4.10
CA PHE A 432 -8.90 3.75 -4.03
C PHE A 432 -8.33 3.43 -2.65
N GLU A 433 -8.80 2.32 -2.09
CA GLU A 433 -8.41 1.78 -0.78
C GLU A 433 -7.71 0.43 -0.94
N ASP A 434 -6.67 0.18 -0.15
CA ASP A 434 -6.11 -1.15 0.05
C ASP A 434 -6.50 -1.71 1.44
N PHE A 435 -6.01 -2.91 1.78
CA PHE A 435 -6.43 -3.57 3.01
C PHE A 435 -6.06 -2.81 4.30
N PHE A 436 -4.99 -1.99 4.30
CA PHE A 436 -4.53 -1.23 5.47
C PHE A 436 -4.87 0.27 5.40
N SER A 437 -5.01 0.85 4.21
CA SER A 437 -5.27 2.30 4.05
C SER A 437 -6.54 2.75 4.79
N ARG A 438 -7.52 1.84 4.90
CA ARG A 438 -8.77 2.00 5.68
C ARG A 438 -8.57 2.17 7.19
N GLY A 439 -7.37 1.89 7.71
CA GLY A 439 -6.96 2.19 9.09
C GLY A 439 -6.32 3.57 9.29
N LEU A 440 -6.09 4.33 8.22
CA LEU A 440 -5.39 5.61 8.27
C LEU A 440 -6.34 6.75 8.64
N VAL A 441 -5.96 7.53 9.66
CA VAL A 441 -6.79 8.60 10.21
C VAL A 441 -6.23 9.97 9.81
N ALA A 442 -7.01 10.72 9.02
CA ALA A 442 -6.70 12.08 8.63
C ALA A 442 -6.35 12.97 9.83
N GLY A 443 -5.31 13.79 9.69
CA GLY A 443 -4.81 14.67 10.76
C GLY A 443 -4.04 13.95 11.88
N ARG A 444 -4.04 12.62 11.91
CA ARG A 444 -3.23 11.79 12.84
C ARG A 444 -2.07 11.11 12.09
N HIS A 445 -2.37 10.26 11.11
CA HIS A 445 -1.38 9.48 10.37
C HIS A 445 -0.88 10.20 9.10
N TYR A 446 -1.71 11.08 8.53
CA TYR A 446 -1.42 11.83 7.32
C TYR A 446 -2.10 13.21 7.29
N TRP A 447 -1.65 14.09 6.39
CA TRP A 447 -2.27 15.37 6.06
C TRP A 447 -3.05 15.23 4.74
N PRO A 448 -4.37 15.47 4.70
CA PRO A 448 -5.17 15.38 3.47
C PRO A 448 -4.89 16.54 2.51
N ILE A 449 -4.83 16.25 1.20
CA ILE A 449 -4.57 17.22 0.13
C ILE A 449 -5.69 17.15 -0.90
N ASP A 450 -6.43 18.24 -1.05
CA ASP A 450 -7.51 18.37 -2.02
C ASP A 450 -7.00 18.22 -3.46
N PRO A 451 -7.47 17.22 -4.23
CA PRO A 451 -7.01 16.97 -5.59
C PRO A 451 -7.37 18.08 -6.58
N ARG A 452 -8.24 19.04 -6.23
CA ARG A 452 -8.59 20.18 -7.08
C ARG A 452 -7.56 21.31 -7.06
N ASP A 453 -6.65 21.31 -6.07
CA ASP A 453 -5.76 22.46 -5.76
C ASP A 453 -4.36 22.01 -5.28
N LYS A 454 -3.91 20.87 -5.82
CA LYS A 454 -2.75 20.08 -5.35
C LYS A 454 -1.54 20.93 -4.95
N CYS A 455 -1.07 21.80 -5.84
CA CYS A 455 0.17 22.54 -5.64
C CYS A 455 0.09 23.54 -4.47
N ARG A 456 -1.05 24.24 -4.31
CA ARG A 456 -1.25 25.21 -3.23
C ARG A 456 -1.46 24.51 -1.89
N ALA A 457 -2.27 23.46 -1.86
CA ALA A 457 -2.48 22.63 -0.66
C ALA A 457 -1.16 21.97 -0.18
N VAL A 458 -0.36 21.41 -1.09
CA VAL A 458 0.98 20.87 -0.76
C VAL A 458 1.89 21.97 -0.21
N LYS A 459 1.97 23.13 -0.86
CA LYS A 459 2.78 24.25 -0.35
C LYS A 459 2.33 24.68 1.04
N PHE A 460 1.02 24.83 1.26
CA PHE A 460 0.46 25.20 2.55
C PHE A 460 0.84 24.20 3.65
N ALA A 461 0.69 22.89 3.39
CA ALA A 461 1.04 21.84 4.34
C ALA A 461 2.55 21.86 4.71
N VAL A 462 3.43 22.15 3.74
CA VAL A 462 4.88 22.28 3.98
C VAL A 462 5.22 23.58 4.73
N ASP A 463 4.65 24.71 4.34
CA ASP A 463 4.85 26.00 5.00
C ASP A 463 4.38 25.94 6.47
N TRP A 464 3.16 25.44 6.69
CA TRP A 464 2.58 25.25 8.02
C TRP A 464 3.39 24.24 8.84
N GLY A 465 3.76 23.09 8.25
CA GLY A 465 4.51 22.05 8.94
C GLY A 465 5.90 22.50 9.37
N ASN A 466 6.56 23.37 8.58
CA ASN A 466 7.87 23.93 8.91
C ASN A 466 7.77 25.00 10.01
N ALA A 467 6.65 25.72 10.08
CA ALA A 467 6.33 26.62 11.20
C ALA A 467 5.92 25.86 12.49
N HIS A 468 5.36 24.66 12.36
CA HIS A 468 4.87 23.83 13.47
C HIS A 468 5.62 22.48 13.60
N PRO A 469 6.95 22.48 13.73
CA PRO A 469 7.77 21.26 13.59
C PRO A 469 7.43 20.16 14.60
N ALA A 470 6.99 20.52 15.81
CA ALA A 470 6.58 19.54 16.84
C ALA A 470 5.26 18.83 16.53
N LEU A 471 4.37 19.44 15.72
CA LEU A 471 3.12 18.83 15.26
C LEU A 471 3.37 18.02 13.99
N ALA A 472 4.17 18.54 13.05
CA ALA A 472 4.60 17.81 11.87
C ALA A 472 5.37 16.53 12.25
N GLN A 473 6.39 16.60 13.11
CA GLN A 473 7.13 15.41 13.54
C GLN A 473 6.22 14.40 14.29
N ARG A 474 5.19 14.85 15.00
CA ARG A 474 4.21 13.95 15.63
C ARG A 474 3.45 13.14 14.58
N MET A 475 2.86 13.80 13.58
CA MET A 475 2.13 13.12 12.51
C MET A 475 2.99 12.10 11.75
N GLY A 476 4.26 12.45 11.46
CA GLY A 476 5.21 11.51 10.85
C GLY A 476 5.48 10.27 11.70
N LYS A 477 5.57 10.43 13.02
CA LYS A 477 5.76 9.32 13.98
C LYS A 477 4.51 8.49 14.23
N GLU A 478 3.32 9.08 14.15
CA GLU A 478 2.05 8.34 14.21
C GLU A 478 1.87 7.48 12.95
N GLY A 479 2.19 8.00 11.76
CA GLY A 479 2.21 7.24 10.51
C GLY A 479 3.25 6.11 10.49
N SER A 480 4.49 6.38 10.96
CA SER A 480 5.51 5.33 11.09
C SER A 480 5.19 4.31 12.19
N GLY A 481 4.45 4.74 13.23
CA GLY A 481 3.89 3.89 14.28
C GLY A 481 2.93 2.87 13.70
N PHE A 482 1.92 3.32 12.95
CA PHE A 482 1.00 2.44 12.23
C PHE A 482 1.76 1.44 11.33
N ALA A 483 2.72 1.94 10.53
CA ALA A 483 3.53 1.09 9.65
C ALA A 483 4.35 0.01 10.39
N ARG A 484 4.95 0.34 11.54
CA ARG A 484 5.73 -0.62 12.35
C ARG A 484 4.88 -1.58 13.18
N GLU A 485 3.75 -1.11 13.70
CA GLU A 485 3.06 -1.74 14.83
C GLU A 485 1.74 -2.39 14.44
N GLU A 486 1.00 -1.80 13.49
CA GLU A 486 -0.28 -2.30 12.98
C GLU A 486 -0.12 -3.00 11.60
N MET A 487 0.90 -2.62 10.82
CA MET A 487 1.26 -3.22 9.53
C MET A 487 2.56 -4.07 9.59
N SER A 488 2.90 -4.62 10.76
CA SER A 488 4.00 -5.60 10.86
C SER A 488 3.66 -6.90 10.11
N MET A 489 4.67 -7.67 9.63
CA MET A 489 4.41 -8.94 8.93
C MET A 489 3.58 -9.92 9.78
N ASP A 490 3.73 -9.91 11.10
CA ASP A 490 2.88 -10.65 12.04
C ASP A 490 1.38 -10.34 11.86
N TYR A 491 1.02 -9.06 11.62
CA TYR A 491 -0.34 -8.65 11.32
C TYR A 491 -0.72 -8.82 9.83
N VAL A 492 0.22 -8.73 8.89
CA VAL A 492 -0.05 -9.04 7.46
C VAL A 492 -0.51 -10.50 7.32
N TYR A 493 0.23 -11.45 7.91
CA TYR A 493 -0.17 -12.86 7.89
C TYR A 493 -1.44 -13.15 8.71
N ASP A 494 -1.66 -12.46 9.83
CA ASP A 494 -2.94 -12.59 10.57
C ASP A 494 -4.12 -12.06 9.74
N TYR A 495 -3.97 -10.97 9.00
CA TYR A 495 -5.02 -10.44 8.12
C TYR A 495 -5.34 -11.45 7.01
N MET A 496 -4.32 -12.00 6.34
CA MET A 496 -4.47 -13.05 5.34
C MET A 496 -5.18 -14.29 5.91
N LEU A 497 -4.79 -14.74 7.10
CA LEU A 497 -5.43 -15.89 7.76
C LEU A 497 -6.90 -15.58 8.07
N HIS A 498 -7.22 -14.39 8.58
CA HIS A 498 -8.60 -14.01 8.91
C HIS A 498 -9.48 -13.86 7.68
N VAL A 499 -9.04 -13.15 6.63
CA VAL A 499 -9.87 -12.96 5.43
C VAL A 499 -10.14 -14.29 4.73
N LEU A 500 -9.15 -15.18 4.63
CA LEU A 500 -9.32 -16.53 4.09
C LEU A 500 -10.22 -17.42 4.97
N THR A 501 -10.10 -17.30 6.30
CA THR A 501 -10.95 -18.08 7.24
C THR A 501 -12.41 -17.63 7.20
N GLN A 502 -12.66 -16.31 7.22
CA GLN A 502 -14.03 -15.78 7.11
C GLN A 502 -14.63 -16.07 5.73
N TYR A 503 -13.83 -16.02 4.67
CA TYR A 503 -14.26 -16.41 3.31
C TYR A 503 -14.65 -17.89 3.22
N ALA A 504 -13.78 -18.79 3.70
CA ALA A 504 -14.02 -20.24 3.62
C ALA A 504 -15.30 -20.66 4.36
N ALA A 505 -15.64 -20.00 5.48
CA ALA A 505 -16.87 -20.24 6.23
C ALA A 505 -18.17 -19.89 5.45
N LEU A 506 -18.08 -19.15 4.35
CA LEU A 506 -19.22 -18.84 3.48
C LEU A 506 -19.40 -19.85 2.33
N LEU A 507 -18.41 -20.69 2.03
CA LEU A 507 -18.50 -21.71 0.98
C LEU A 507 -19.63 -22.72 1.28
N ARG A 508 -20.49 -22.98 0.29
CA ARG A 508 -21.63 -23.91 0.37
C ARG A 508 -21.36 -25.26 -0.33
N TYR A 509 -20.10 -25.52 -0.67
CA TYR A 509 -19.62 -26.74 -1.32
C TYR A 509 -18.26 -27.12 -0.75
N LYS A 510 -17.83 -28.38 -0.95
CA LYS A 510 -16.47 -28.79 -0.60
C LYS A 510 -15.49 -28.44 -1.74
N PRO A 511 -14.40 -27.71 -1.46
CA PRO A 511 -13.30 -27.50 -2.40
C PRO A 511 -12.71 -28.81 -2.95
N THR A 512 -12.25 -28.75 -4.20
CA THR A 512 -11.64 -29.86 -4.94
C THR A 512 -10.54 -29.28 -5.83
N VAL A 513 -9.36 -29.91 -5.84
CA VAL A 513 -8.24 -29.46 -6.68
C VAL A 513 -8.64 -29.48 -8.17
N PRO A 514 -8.53 -28.36 -8.91
CA PRO A 514 -8.78 -28.33 -10.36
C PRO A 514 -7.77 -29.18 -11.14
N GLU A 515 -8.17 -29.70 -12.31
CA GLU A 515 -7.35 -30.64 -13.08
C GLU A 515 -6.00 -30.08 -13.56
N ASN A 516 -5.93 -28.77 -13.85
CA ASN A 516 -4.70 -28.10 -14.28
C ASN A 516 -3.90 -27.47 -13.13
N ALA A 517 -4.32 -27.63 -11.87
CA ALA A 517 -3.73 -26.91 -10.74
C ALA A 517 -2.44 -27.57 -10.22
N VAL A 518 -1.39 -26.77 -10.02
CA VAL A 518 -0.08 -27.21 -9.52
C VAL A 518 0.07 -26.98 -8.01
N GLU A 519 0.83 -27.83 -7.32
CA GLU A 519 0.98 -27.74 -5.85
C GLU A 519 1.93 -26.58 -5.43
N LEU A 520 1.40 -25.69 -4.60
CA LEU A 520 2.05 -24.46 -4.15
C LEU A 520 2.75 -24.67 -2.81
N CYS A 521 4.06 -24.50 -2.78
CA CYS A 521 4.87 -24.53 -1.55
C CYS A 521 6.18 -23.74 -1.72
N PRO A 522 6.90 -23.42 -0.63
CA PRO A 522 8.16 -22.66 -0.71
C PRO A 522 9.20 -23.31 -1.63
N GLU A 523 9.36 -24.64 -1.63
CA GLU A 523 10.30 -25.33 -2.52
C GLU A 523 9.92 -25.28 -4.00
N SER A 524 8.65 -25.41 -4.39
CA SER A 524 8.26 -25.43 -5.81
C SER A 524 8.55 -24.09 -6.50
N MET A 525 8.57 -22.99 -5.73
CA MET A 525 8.89 -21.64 -6.19
C MET A 525 10.39 -21.29 -6.04
N ALA A 526 10.94 -21.28 -4.82
CA ALA A 526 12.25 -20.69 -4.55
C ALA A 526 13.47 -21.58 -4.94
N CYS A 527 13.22 -22.82 -5.33
CA CYS A 527 14.26 -23.72 -5.84
C CYS A 527 14.42 -23.70 -7.37
N SER A 528 13.42 -23.18 -8.10
CA SER A 528 13.45 -22.98 -9.56
C SER A 528 13.74 -21.52 -9.93
N ALA A 529 13.33 -20.57 -9.07
CA ALA A 529 13.62 -19.14 -9.21
C ALA A 529 15.12 -18.81 -9.31
N GLN A 530 15.44 -17.67 -9.93
CA GLN A 530 16.82 -17.19 -10.11
C GLN A 530 16.90 -15.68 -9.82
N GLY A 531 18.12 -15.13 -9.82
CA GLY A 531 18.36 -13.69 -9.68
C GLY A 531 17.67 -13.03 -8.47
N ARG A 532 17.13 -11.82 -8.68
CA ARG A 532 16.44 -11.02 -7.65
C ARG A 532 15.17 -11.70 -7.13
N ASP A 533 14.50 -12.49 -7.95
CA ASP A 533 13.28 -13.20 -7.58
C ASP A 533 13.59 -14.20 -6.45
N ARG A 534 14.63 -15.01 -6.64
CA ARG A 534 15.11 -15.93 -5.60
C ARG A 534 15.71 -15.21 -4.39
N GLU A 535 16.40 -14.08 -4.60
CA GLU A 535 16.91 -13.23 -3.52
C GLU A 535 15.77 -12.75 -2.62
N PHE A 536 14.74 -12.12 -3.18
CA PHE A 536 13.62 -11.55 -2.43
C PHE A 536 12.70 -12.62 -1.84
N MET A 537 12.50 -13.77 -2.50
CA MET A 537 11.88 -14.94 -1.89
C MET A 537 12.67 -15.38 -0.64
N MET A 538 13.98 -15.61 -0.76
CA MET A 538 14.79 -16.08 0.37
C MET A 538 14.90 -15.05 1.51
N GLU A 539 14.82 -13.75 1.23
CA GLU A 539 14.76 -12.67 2.23
C GLU A 539 13.40 -12.54 2.94
N SER A 540 12.32 -12.96 2.29
CA SER A 540 10.95 -12.92 2.82
C SER A 540 10.42 -14.28 3.29
N ARG A 541 11.27 -15.32 3.24
CA ARG A 541 10.92 -16.68 3.67
C ARG A 541 10.71 -16.74 5.18
N GLU A 542 9.59 -17.32 5.57
CA GLU A 542 9.30 -17.63 6.95
C GLU A 542 10.20 -18.76 7.46
N MET A 543 10.90 -18.49 8.57
CA MET A 543 11.92 -19.40 9.12
C MET A 543 11.38 -20.36 10.17
N TYR A 544 10.24 -20.00 10.78
CA TYR A 544 9.65 -20.71 11.91
C TYR A 544 8.13 -20.66 11.82
N VAL A 545 7.47 -21.73 12.28
CA VAL A 545 6.03 -21.72 12.56
C VAL A 545 5.74 -20.67 13.63
N ALA A 546 4.61 -19.96 13.51
CA ALA A 546 4.24 -18.93 14.46
C ALA A 546 4.07 -19.51 15.88
N GLY A 547 4.99 -19.17 16.78
CA GLY A 547 4.96 -19.57 18.19
C GLY A 547 4.03 -18.70 19.06
N TYR A 548 2.95 -18.18 18.48
CA TYR A 548 1.92 -17.36 19.13
C TYR A 548 0.56 -17.69 18.51
N GLU A 549 -0.55 -17.40 19.21
CA GLU A 549 -1.89 -17.42 18.58
C GLU A 549 -2.14 -16.12 17.79
N PRO A 550 -2.72 -16.20 16.57
CA PRO A 550 -3.15 -15.03 15.80
C PRO A 550 -4.02 -14.08 16.62
N CYS A 551 -4.03 -12.80 16.25
CA CYS A 551 -4.84 -11.80 16.92
C CYS A 551 -6.34 -12.11 16.82
N THR A 552 -7.13 -11.66 17.79
CA THR A 552 -8.59 -11.82 17.75
C THR A 552 -9.21 -10.81 16.79
N LEU A 553 -9.89 -11.30 15.74
CA LEU A 553 -10.67 -10.47 14.82
C LEU A 553 -11.79 -9.76 15.59
N PRO A 554 -11.89 -8.42 15.57
CA PRO A 554 -12.98 -7.72 16.25
C PRO A 554 -14.31 -7.90 15.50
N PRO A 555 -15.47 -7.57 16.13
CA PRO A 555 -16.76 -7.55 15.44
C PRO A 555 -16.77 -6.50 14.29
N PRO A 556 -17.74 -6.56 13.37
CA PRO A 556 -17.96 -5.48 12.39
C PRO A 556 -18.09 -4.10 13.06
N PHE A 557 -17.87 -3.03 12.31
CA PHE A 557 -18.27 -1.69 12.74
C PHE A 557 -19.80 -1.61 12.87
N THR A 558 -20.28 -0.83 13.83
CA THR A 558 -21.69 -0.41 13.85
C THR A 558 -21.90 0.76 12.88
N ALA A 559 -23.13 0.91 12.40
CA ALA A 559 -23.52 2.07 11.58
C ALA A 559 -23.43 3.42 12.32
N GLU A 560 -23.14 3.42 13.62
CA GLU A 560 -22.79 4.62 14.41
C GLU A 560 -21.28 4.90 14.33
N GLU A 561 -20.43 3.89 14.57
CA GLU A 561 -18.97 3.99 14.40
C GLU A 561 -18.57 4.43 12.98
N GLU A 562 -19.20 3.86 11.94
CA GLU A 562 -18.95 4.24 10.54
C GLU A 562 -19.28 5.71 10.28
N ARG A 563 -20.37 6.22 10.87
CA ARG A 563 -20.77 7.64 10.77
C ARG A 563 -19.84 8.55 11.56
N GLU A 564 -19.42 8.16 12.76
CA GLU A 564 -18.45 8.91 13.56
C GLU A 564 -17.10 9.03 12.83
N MET A 565 -16.61 7.95 12.22
CA MET A 565 -15.37 7.96 11.44
C MET A 565 -15.48 8.88 10.21
N ALA A 566 -16.54 8.73 9.41
CA ALA A 566 -16.76 9.58 8.23
C ALA A 566 -16.93 11.06 8.58
N ALA A 567 -17.73 11.38 9.60
CA ALA A 567 -17.96 12.77 10.04
C ALA A 567 -16.70 13.40 10.65
N ARG A 568 -15.87 12.61 11.35
CA ARG A 568 -14.56 13.05 11.84
C ARG A 568 -13.60 13.35 10.69
N GLU A 569 -13.56 12.51 9.66
CA GLU A 569 -12.71 12.75 8.51
C GLU A 569 -13.14 13.99 7.74
N GLU A 570 -14.45 14.16 7.49
CA GLU A 570 -15.00 15.37 6.86
C GLU A 570 -14.66 16.63 7.68
N ASP A 571 -14.73 16.57 9.02
CA ASP A 571 -14.35 17.67 9.90
C ASP A 571 -12.86 18.03 9.79
N VAL A 572 -11.96 17.04 9.74
CA VAL A 572 -10.53 17.28 9.52
C VAL A 572 -10.29 17.92 8.15
N ARG A 573 -10.92 17.39 7.10
CA ARG A 573 -10.82 17.92 5.72
C ARG A 573 -11.30 19.38 5.64
N ARG A 574 -12.48 19.65 6.20
CA ARG A 574 -13.07 21.00 6.31
C ARG A 574 -12.19 21.96 7.10
N LYS A 575 -11.53 21.50 8.17
CA LYS A 575 -10.58 22.31 8.95
C LYS A 575 -9.31 22.63 8.17
N VAL A 576 -8.75 21.68 7.42
CA VAL A 576 -7.58 21.93 6.54
C VAL A 576 -7.93 22.93 5.43
N VAL A 577 -9.06 22.77 4.73
CA VAL A 577 -9.52 23.71 3.69
C VAL A 577 -9.70 25.12 4.27
N LYS A 578 -10.29 25.25 5.47
CA LYS A 578 -10.42 26.54 6.16
C LYS A 578 -9.05 27.13 6.55
N MET A 579 -8.08 26.30 6.95
CA MET A 579 -6.73 26.75 7.29
C MET A 579 -5.97 27.30 6.08
N GLU A 580 -6.21 26.74 4.90
CA GLU A 580 -5.67 27.21 3.61
C GLU A 580 -6.29 28.53 3.12
N GLY A 581 -7.33 29.04 3.82
CA GLY A 581 -8.05 30.25 3.44
C GLY A 581 -9.00 30.08 2.25
N ARG A 582 -9.64 28.90 2.15
CA ARG A 582 -10.58 28.52 1.08
C ARG A 582 -12.02 28.37 1.59
#